data_AF-A0A7C3DAR9-F1
#
_entry.id   AF-A0A7C3DAR9-F1
#
_cell.length_a   1.000
_cell.length_b   1.000
_cell.length_c   1.000
_cell.angle_alpha   90.00
_cell.angle_beta   90.00
_cell.angle_gamma   90.00
#
_symmetry.space_group_name_H-M   'P 1'
#
loop_
_entity.id
_entity.type
_entity.pdbx_description
1 polymer ?
#
loop_
_entity_poly.entity_id
_entity_poly.type
_entity_poly.pdbx_seq_one_letter_code
_entity_poly.pdbx_strand_id
1 'polypeptide(L)'
;MANSPASPPKRRSSRAFAIILSLGLLWLAGCNTTQATKKTTLAAKHSPAEQRQAWQQRLGWSTKRCPLQPPYARDAGITAYPFSDGRSLVEVTCTLGAYQGDSLLYLLDGNGKARALRFRQFHSPDKGQLLPYTDALLTGIVQVMPERRSIKVWRKYRGIGDCGQLLRYRVRHAQAELIELRAKDCADEPAFTQPEQWPRVKPPMTH
;
A
#
# COMPACT_ATOMS: atom_id res chain seq x y z
N MET A 1 -11.64 9.47 -75.39
CA MET A 1 -12.51 10.48 -74.76
C MET A 1 -11.63 11.20 -73.74
N ALA A 2 -11.16 12.43 -73.97
CA ALA A 2 -11.90 13.70 -74.09
C ALA A 2 -12.49 14.14 -72.74
N ASN A 3 -12.23 15.32 -72.17
CA ASN A 3 -11.41 16.48 -72.59
C ASN A 3 -10.82 17.24 -71.37
N SER A 4 -9.79 18.06 -71.58
CA SER A 4 -9.35 19.17 -70.70
C SER A 4 -9.87 20.52 -71.26
N PRO A 5 -9.49 21.72 -70.78
CA PRO A 5 -9.05 22.22 -69.45
C PRO A 5 -9.86 23.49 -68.99
N ALA A 6 -9.57 24.09 -67.82
CA ALA A 6 -9.80 25.53 -67.53
C ALA A 6 -9.10 26.05 -66.24
N SER A 7 -8.74 27.35 -66.19
CA SER A 7 -8.19 28.14 -65.04
C SER A 7 -8.02 29.63 -65.45
N PRO A 8 -7.66 30.60 -64.59
CA PRO A 8 -7.90 30.82 -63.15
C PRO A 8 -8.91 31.99 -62.88
N PRO A 9 -8.64 33.34 -62.75
CA PRO A 9 -7.44 34.16 -62.42
C PRO A 9 -7.58 35.26 -61.31
N LYS A 10 -6.56 35.39 -60.45
CA LYS A 10 -5.92 36.64 -59.91
C LYS A 10 -6.74 37.75 -59.17
N ARG A 11 -6.31 38.04 -57.93
CA ARG A 11 -5.92 39.37 -57.36
C ARG A 11 -4.81 39.08 -56.32
N ARG A 12 -3.64 39.74 -56.20
CA ARG A 12 -3.19 41.17 -56.17
C ARG A 12 -3.82 41.99 -55.02
N SER A 13 -3.09 42.69 -54.15
CA SER A 13 -1.62 42.84 -53.95
C SER A 13 -1.33 43.69 -52.69
N SER A 14 -0.04 43.91 -52.35
CA SER A 14 0.47 44.93 -51.40
C SER A 14 0.28 44.63 -49.90
N ARG A 15 1.16 45.06 -48.96
CA ARG A 15 2.43 45.82 -49.04
C ARG A 15 3.38 45.37 -47.89
N ALA A 16 4.63 45.86 -47.85
CA ALA A 16 5.68 45.38 -46.94
C ALA A 16 6.00 46.35 -45.77
N PHE A 17 7.01 45.97 -44.96
CA PHE A 17 7.53 46.62 -43.73
C PHE A 17 6.65 46.42 -42.47
N ALA A 18 7.20 46.33 -41.25
CA ALA A 18 8.58 46.61 -40.79
C ALA A 18 9.27 45.42 -40.07
N ILE A 19 10.46 45.67 -39.50
CA ILE A 19 11.41 44.70 -38.91
C ILE A 19 11.59 45.04 -37.40
N ILE A 20 12.25 44.16 -36.62
CA ILE A 20 12.77 44.38 -35.23
C ILE A 20 11.66 44.22 -34.16
N LEU A 21 11.80 43.48 -33.03
CA LEU A 21 12.96 42.97 -32.27
C LEU A 21 12.73 41.53 -31.73
N SER A 22 13.76 40.93 -31.12
CA SER A 22 13.76 39.63 -30.43
C SER A 22 13.20 39.65 -29.00
N LEU A 23 12.71 38.50 -28.50
CA LEU A 23 13.00 37.91 -27.17
C LEU A 23 12.31 36.53 -26.97
N GLY A 24 12.77 35.73 -25.99
CA GLY A 24 11.93 34.74 -25.30
C GLY A 24 12.26 33.25 -25.52
N LEU A 25 12.74 32.58 -24.46
CA LEU A 25 12.80 31.12 -24.35
C LEU A 25 11.39 30.54 -24.12
N LEU A 26 11.19 29.27 -24.50
CA LEU A 26 10.71 28.23 -23.56
C LEU A 26 10.82 26.81 -24.16
N TRP A 27 11.92 26.12 -23.84
CA TRP A 27 11.95 24.65 -23.94
C TRP A 27 11.12 24.06 -22.80
N LEU A 28 9.96 23.50 -23.13
CA LEU A 28 9.18 22.71 -22.17
C LEU A 28 9.81 21.33 -21.96
N ALA A 29 10.93 21.30 -21.25
CA ALA A 29 11.49 20.09 -20.67
C ALA A 29 10.50 19.54 -19.63
N GLY A 30 9.65 18.61 -20.06
CA GLY A 30 8.60 18.04 -19.22
C GLY A 30 9.17 17.24 -18.05
N CYS A 31 9.28 17.88 -16.88
CA CYS A 31 9.55 17.19 -15.62
C CYS A 31 8.44 16.18 -15.34
N ASN A 32 8.68 14.91 -15.67
CA ASN A 32 7.95 13.77 -15.13
C ASN A 32 8.24 13.66 -13.63
N THR A 33 7.55 14.49 -12.85
CA THR A 33 7.59 14.47 -11.39
C THR A 33 6.90 13.20 -10.90
N THR A 34 7.67 12.11 -10.86
CA THR A 34 7.29 10.85 -10.23
C THR A 34 6.97 11.13 -8.76
N GLN A 35 5.69 11.29 -8.43
CA GLN A 35 5.25 11.55 -7.07
C GLN A 35 5.50 10.29 -6.22
N ALA A 36 6.67 10.24 -5.60
CA ALA A 36 6.97 9.27 -4.55
C ALA A 36 5.89 9.40 -3.47
N THR A 37 5.21 8.29 -3.15
CA THR A 37 4.17 8.22 -2.13
C THR A 37 4.77 8.52 -0.75
N LYS A 38 4.72 9.80 -0.38
CA LYS A 38 5.39 10.34 0.81
C LYS A 38 4.82 9.68 2.05
N LYS A 39 5.58 8.74 2.64
CA LYS A 39 5.25 8.10 3.92
C LYS A 39 5.33 9.16 5.02
N THR A 40 4.20 9.76 5.37
CA THR A 40 4.13 10.83 6.37
C THR A 40 4.27 10.24 7.77
N THR A 41 5.50 9.90 8.13
CA THR A 41 5.92 9.73 9.53
C THR A 41 5.70 11.07 10.25
N LEU A 42 4.96 11.05 11.37
CA LEU A 42 4.62 12.27 12.11
C LEU A 42 5.83 12.73 12.95
N ALA A 43 6.80 13.38 12.30
CA ALA A 43 8.11 13.66 12.89
C ALA A 43 8.21 15.01 13.62
N ALA A 44 9.07 15.03 14.65
CA ALA A 44 9.74 16.16 15.30
C ALA A 44 9.16 16.82 16.57
N LYS A 45 7.86 16.75 16.90
CA LYS A 45 7.32 17.43 18.11
C LYS A 45 6.88 16.57 19.29
N HIS A 46 6.71 15.25 19.11
CA HIS A 46 6.22 14.35 20.15
C HIS A 46 7.01 13.04 20.16
N SER A 47 7.27 12.50 21.35
CA SER A 47 7.86 11.17 21.53
C SER A 47 6.97 10.06 20.96
N PRO A 48 7.52 8.88 20.63
CA PRO A 48 6.71 7.74 20.17
C PRO A 48 5.60 7.34 21.16
N ALA A 49 5.81 7.53 22.46
CA ALA A 49 4.82 7.23 23.49
C ALA A 49 3.61 8.20 23.44
N GLU A 50 3.86 9.51 23.40
CA GLU A 50 2.81 10.53 23.24
C GLU A 50 2.03 10.33 21.93
N GLN A 51 2.74 10.07 20.83
CA GLN A 51 2.10 9.78 19.54
C GLN A 51 1.18 8.56 19.62
N ARG A 52 1.65 7.46 20.23
CA ARG A 52 0.82 6.27 20.43
C ARG A 52 -0.38 6.54 21.34
N GLN A 53 -0.25 7.35 22.38
CA GLN A 53 -1.36 7.70 23.27
C GLN A 53 -2.42 8.56 22.57
N ALA A 54 -2.02 9.60 21.82
CA ALA A 54 -2.94 10.42 21.04
C ALA A 54 -3.65 9.61 19.93
N TRP A 55 -2.92 8.70 19.26
CA TRP A 55 -3.53 7.79 18.28
C TRP A 55 -4.42 6.73 18.93
N GLN A 56 -4.14 6.26 20.16
CA GLN A 56 -5.01 5.31 20.86
C GLN A 56 -6.34 5.95 21.24
N GLN A 57 -6.34 7.20 21.70
CA GLN A 57 -7.56 7.98 21.93
C GLN A 57 -8.39 8.15 20.65
N ARG A 58 -7.74 8.34 19.50
CA ARG A 58 -8.41 8.52 18.19
C ARG A 58 -8.94 7.21 17.58
N LEU A 59 -8.23 6.09 17.75
CA LEU A 59 -8.55 4.81 17.11
C LEU A 59 -9.27 3.81 18.03
N GLY A 60 -9.24 4.02 19.34
CA GLY A 60 -9.93 3.17 20.34
C GLY A 60 -9.41 1.73 20.41
N TRP A 61 -8.12 1.48 20.15
CA TRP A 61 -7.60 0.11 20.14
C TRP A 61 -7.42 -0.48 21.53
N SER A 62 -7.53 -1.81 21.63
CA SER A 62 -7.35 -2.55 22.88
C SER A 62 -5.87 -2.66 23.26
N THR A 63 -5.48 -1.93 24.31
CA THR A 63 -4.11 -1.93 24.85
C THR A 63 -3.67 -3.30 25.36
N LYS A 64 -4.60 -4.19 25.73
CA LYS A 64 -4.31 -5.60 26.10
C LYS A 64 -3.72 -6.41 24.94
N ARG A 65 -4.03 -6.07 23.68
CA ARG A 65 -3.49 -6.75 22.48
C ARG A 65 -2.38 -5.95 21.79
N CYS A 66 -2.35 -4.64 22.01
CA CYS A 66 -1.39 -3.74 21.39
C CYS A 66 -0.99 -2.66 22.40
N PRO A 67 -0.02 -2.95 23.30
CA PRO A 67 0.36 -2.04 24.38
C PRO A 67 0.75 -0.64 23.89
N LEU A 68 0.47 0.40 24.70
CA LEU A 68 0.95 1.75 24.44
C LEU A 68 2.49 1.77 24.42
N GLN A 69 3.09 1.14 25.42
CA GLN A 69 4.52 0.90 25.54
C GLN A 69 4.79 -0.58 25.17
N PRO A 70 5.40 -0.88 24.01
CA PRO A 70 5.86 -2.23 23.69
C PRO A 70 7.08 -2.59 24.56
N PRO A 71 7.49 -3.87 24.63
CA PRO A 71 8.78 -4.26 25.23
C PRO A 71 9.99 -3.68 24.47
N TYR A 72 9.83 -3.33 23.19
CA TYR A 72 10.87 -2.76 22.35
C TYR A 72 10.39 -1.43 21.74
N ALA A 73 10.71 -0.30 22.39
CA ALA A 73 10.15 1.01 22.05
C ALA A 73 10.50 1.52 20.64
N ARG A 74 11.67 1.16 20.11
CA ARG A 74 12.11 1.49 18.74
C ARG A 74 11.27 0.79 17.65
N ASP A 75 10.59 -0.29 18.02
CA ASP A 75 9.99 -1.28 17.12
C ASP A 75 8.46 -1.16 17.02
N ALA A 76 7.84 -0.21 17.72
CA ALA A 76 6.43 0.13 17.54
C ALA A 76 6.25 1.58 17.07
N GLY A 77 5.51 1.75 15.99
CA GLY A 77 5.18 3.06 15.43
C GLY A 77 3.69 3.21 15.11
N ILE A 78 3.34 4.40 14.62
CA ILE A 78 2.08 4.66 13.92
C ILE A 78 2.44 5.16 12.53
N THR A 79 1.88 4.57 11.47
CA THR A 79 2.01 5.10 10.11
C THR A 79 0.63 5.38 9.52
N ALA A 80 0.42 6.59 9.02
CA ALA A 80 -0.73 6.91 8.18
C ALA A 80 -0.36 6.83 6.69
N TYR A 81 -1.11 6.04 5.93
CA TYR A 81 -1.02 5.91 4.49
C TYR A 81 -2.27 6.55 3.84
N PRO A 82 -2.17 7.78 3.30
CA PRO A 82 -3.32 8.47 2.73
C PRO A 82 -3.78 7.82 1.41
N PHE A 83 -5.09 7.75 1.21
CA PHE A 83 -5.72 7.36 -0.05
C PHE A 83 -6.18 8.60 -0.84
N SER A 84 -6.37 8.44 -2.15
CA SER A 84 -6.80 9.49 -3.06
C SER A 84 -8.20 10.09 -2.80
N ASP A 85 -9.00 9.51 -1.89
CA ASP A 85 -10.33 10.03 -1.50
C ASP A 85 -10.37 10.60 -0.07
N GLY A 86 -9.25 11.16 0.39
CA GLY A 86 -9.14 11.87 1.68
C GLY A 86 -9.14 10.95 2.92
N ARG A 87 -9.50 9.68 2.76
CA ARG A 87 -9.36 8.64 3.79
C ARG A 87 -7.90 8.26 3.96
N SER A 88 -7.56 7.66 5.10
CA SER A 88 -6.24 7.08 5.35
C SER A 88 -6.35 5.68 5.91
N LEU A 89 -5.42 4.81 5.55
CA LEU A 89 -5.18 3.57 6.28
C LEU A 89 -4.12 3.87 7.35
N VAL A 90 -4.45 3.64 8.63
CA VAL A 90 -3.52 3.84 9.74
C VAL A 90 -3.08 2.49 10.27
N GLU A 91 -1.77 2.24 10.21
CA GLU A 91 -1.11 1.08 10.78
C GLU A 91 -0.59 1.43 12.18
N VAL A 92 -0.95 0.59 13.14
CA VAL A 92 -0.46 0.59 14.52
C VAL A 92 0.38 -0.67 14.69
N THR A 93 1.71 -0.54 14.59
CA THR A 93 2.61 -1.65 14.89
C THR A 93 2.55 -1.93 16.39
N CYS A 94 2.35 -3.19 16.78
CA CYS A 94 2.17 -3.61 18.17
C CYS A 94 3.41 -4.30 18.72
N THR A 95 4.06 -5.09 17.87
CA THR A 95 5.29 -5.85 18.13
C THR A 95 6.15 -5.85 16.87
N LEU A 96 7.47 -5.96 17.04
CA LEU A 96 8.36 -6.50 16.01
C LEU A 96 9.21 -7.57 16.70
N GLY A 97 8.97 -8.84 16.36
CA GLY A 97 9.87 -9.93 16.71
C GLY A 97 11.07 -9.95 15.76
N ALA A 98 12.07 -10.79 16.06
CA ALA A 98 13.32 -10.87 15.30
C ALA A 98 13.16 -11.18 13.79
N TYR A 99 11.98 -11.65 13.35
CA TYR A 99 11.72 -12.05 11.96
C TYR A 99 10.45 -11.44 11.33
N GLN A 100 9.47 -11.06 12.15
CA GLN A 100 8.20 -10.43 11.76
C GLN A 100 7.48 -9.86 13.01
N GLY A 101 6.50 -8.99 12.82
CA GLY A 101 5.72 -8.38 13.90
C GLY A 101 4.22 -8.61 13.79
N ASP A 102 3.47 -7.91 14.63
CA ASP A 102 2.02 -7.81 14.58
C ASP A 102 1.60 -6.34 14.46
N SER A 103 0.64 -6.04 13.57
CA SER A 103 0.03 -4.72 13.41
C SER A 103 -1.49 -4.79 13.57
N LEU A 104 -2.09 -3.74 14.11
CA LEU A 104 -3.51 -3.42 13.92
C LEU A 104 -3.63 -2.40 12.78
N LEU A 105 -4.67 -2.49 11.95
CA LEU A 105 -4.91 -1.53 10.87
C LEU A 105 -6.32 -0.96 10.93
N TYR A 106 -6.42 0.35 10.72
CA TYR A 106 -7.66 1.12 10.83
C TYR A 106 -7.90 1.92 9.55
N LEU A 107 -9.12 1.89 9.01
CA LEU A 107 -9.54 2.92 8.07
C LEU A 107 -9.98 4.15 8.86
N LEU A 108 -9.38 5.28 8.56
CA LEU A 108 -9.73 6.61 9.06
C LEU A 108 -10.44 7.37 7.93
N ASP A 109 -11.65 7.87 8.16
CA ASP A 109 -12.34 8.74 7.20
C ASP A 109 -12.00 10.24 7.39
N GLY A 110 -12.42 11.07 6.42
CA GLY A 110 -12.14 12.51 6.42
C GLY A 110 -12.76 13.27 7.61
N ASN A 111 -13.79 12.71 8.25
CA ASN A 111 -14.39 13.26 9.46
C ASN A 111 -13.65 12.78 10.73
N GLY A 112 -12.53 12.06 10.56
CA GLY A 112 -11.70 11.55 11.63
C GLY A 112 -12.24 10.29 12.31
N LYS A 113 -13.34 9.69 11.82
CA LYS A 113 -13.91 8.47 12.39
C LYS A 113 -13.10 7.26 11.95
N ALA A 114 -12.65 6.48 12.93
CA ALA A 114 -11.86 5.28 12.73
C ALA A 114 -12.72 4.01 12.71
N ARG A 115 -12.31 3.01 11.92
CA ARG A 115 -12.86 1.65 11.93
C ARG A 115 -11.72 0.64 11.80
N ALA A 116 -11.61 -0.28 12.76
CA ALA A 116 -10.65 -1.37 12.68
C ALA A 116 -10.97 -2.28 11.49
N LEU A 117 -9.95 -2.65 10.71
CA LEU A 117 -10.06 -3.71 9.71
C LEU A 117 -10.01 -5.08 10.39
N ARG A 118 -10.63 -6.08 9.77
CA ARG A 118 -10.47 -7.50 10.11
C ARG A 118 -9.95 -8.25 8.89
N PHE A 119 -9.06 -9.20 9.12
CA PHE A 119 -8.30 -9.90 8.10
C PHE A 119 -8.58 -11.40 8.19
N ARG A 120 -8.94 -12.00 7.04
CA ARG A 120 -9.05 -13.44 6.88
C ARG A 120 -7.65 -14.06 6.71
N GLN A 121 -7.15 -14.63 7.79
CA GLN A 121 -5.82 -15.23 7.92
C GLN A 121 -5.94 -16.76 8.03
N PHE A 122 -4.81 -17.48 8.01
CA PHE A 122 -4.79 -18.95 8.05
C PHE A 122 -3.70 -19.47 9.00
N HIS A 123 -4.03 -20.44 9.85
CA HIS A 123 -3.05 -21.26 10.54
C HIS A 123 -2.63 -22.43 9.65
N SER A 124 -1.39 -22.88 9.78
CA SER A 124 -0.86 -24.08 9.12
C SER A 124 -0.27 -24.96 10.21
N PRO A 125 -1.09 -25.76 10.91
CA PRO A 125 -0.60 -26.65 11.96
C PRO A 125 0.30 -27.74 11.36
N ASP A 126 -0.12 -28.27 10.21
CA ASP A 126 0.55 -29.31 9.45
C ASP A 126 0.88 -28.83 8.02
N LYS A 127 1.72 -29.61 7.34
CA LYS A 127 2.09 -29.43 5.93
C LYS A 127 0.84 -29.45 5.03
N GLY A 128 0.68 -28.44 4.19
CA GLY A 128 -0.43 -28.32 3.23
C GLY A 128 -1.81 -27.99 3.84
N GLN A 129 -1.96 -27.94 5.16
CA GLN A 129 -3.21 -27.53 5.81
C GLN A 129 -3.29 -26.01 5.98
N LEU A 130 -4.45 -25.40 5.73
CA LEU A 130 -4.69 -23.96 5.94
C LEU A 130 -6.05 -23.72 6.63
N LEU A 131 -6.03 -23.67 7.96
CA LEU A 131 -7.23 -23.45 8.79
C LEU A 131 -7.56 -21.95 8.86
N PRO A 132 -8.71 -21.50 8.32
CA PRO A 132 -9.06 -20.08 8.27
C PRO A 132 -9.46 -19.50 9.62
N TYR A 133 -9.04 -18.28 9.91
CA TYR A 133 -9.53 -17.46 11.03
C TYR A 133 -9.68 -15.99 10.61
N THR A 134 -10.47 -15.21 11.35
CA THR A 134 -10.70 -13.78 11.04
C THR A 134 -10.44 -12.92 12.26
N ASP A 135 -9.38 -12.12 12.23
CA ASP A 135 -8.95 -11.27 13.35
C ASP A 135 -8.52 -9.86 12.90
N ALA A 136 -8.55 -8.88 13.81
CA ALA A 136 -8.05 -7.53 13.58
C ALA A 136 -6.53 -7.42 13.74
N LEU A 137 -5.91 -8.27 14.58
CA LEU A 137 -4.46 -8.36 14.71
C LEU A 137 -3.89 -9.12 13.51
N LEU A 138 -2.96 -8.49 12.81
CA LEU A 138 -2.37 -8.97 11.56
C LEU A 138 -0.90 -9.30 11.78
N THR A 139 -0.58 -10.58 11.92
CA THR A 139 0.80 -11.06 12.07
C THR A 139 1.49 -11.10 10.70
N GLY A 140 2.74 -10.63 10.63
CA GLY A 140 3.60 -10.72 9.46
C GLY A 140 4.34 -9.41 9.15
N ILE A 141 5.09 -9.41 8.05
CA ILE A 141 5.69 -8.21 7.48
C ILE A 141 4.62 -7.54 6.59
N VAL A 142 4.07 -6.43 7.06
CA VAL A 142 3.00 -5.66 6.40
C VAL A 142 3.59 -4.65 5.41
N GLN A 143 3.02 -4.58 4.22
CA GLN A 143 3.32 -3.57 3.20
C GLN A 143 2.01 -2.98 2.65
N VAL A 144 1.75 -1.72 2.94
CA VAL A 144 0.59 -0.98 2.38
C VAL A 144 0.96 -0.36 1.04
N MET A 145 0.09 -0.54 0.05
CA MET A 145 0.14 0.08 -1.28
C MET A 145 -1.07 1.02 -1.41
N PRO A 146 -0.98 2.28 -0.95
CA PRO A 146 -2.13 3.19 -0.87
C PRO A 146 -2.71 3.52 -2.24
N GLU A 147 -1.89 3.58 -3.28
CA GLU A 147 -2.27 3.83 -4.67
C GLU A 147 -3.13 2.70 -5.26
N ARG A 148 -2.92 1.46 -4.77
CA ARG A 148 -3.73 0.26 -5.11
C ARG A 148 -4.82 -0.03 -4.08
N ARG A 149 -4.89 0.77 -3.00
CA ARG A 149 -5.73 0.53 -1.81
C ARG A 149 -5.63 -0.93 -1.32
N SER A 150 -4.42 -1.46 -1.29
CA SER A 150 -4.16 -2.87 -0.99
C SER A 150 -3.06 -3.05 0.06
N ILE A 151 -3.07 -4.21 0.70
CA ILE A 151 -2.16 -4.58 1.77
C ILE A 151 -1.55 -5.93 1.39
N LYS A 152 -0.22 -6.01 1.32
CA LYS A 152 0.52 -7.26 1.21
C LYS A 152 1.03 -7.65 2.59
N VAL A 153 0.95 -8.93 2.94
CA VAL A 153 1.47 -9.47 4.20
C VAL A 153 2.29 -10.70 3.90
N TRP A 154 3.57 -10.66 4.25
CA TRP A 154 4.46 -11.83 4.19
C TRP A 154 4.59 -12.40 5.59
N ARG A 155 4.07 -13.62 5.79
CA ARG A 155 4.20 -14.37 7.05
C ARG A 155 5.27 -15.42 6.84
N LYS A 156 6.37 -15.31 7.57
CA LYS A 156 7.42 -16.32 7.64
C LYS A 156 7.01 -17.43 8.61
N TYR A 157 7.32 -18.68 8.29
CA TYR A 157 7.22 -19.79 9.27
C TYR A 157 8.55 -20.02 10.01
N ARG A 158 9.70 -19.68 9.41
CA ARG A 158 11.03 -19.67 10.05
C ARG A 158 11.85 -18.45 9.60
N GLY A 159 12.91 -18.10 10.34
CA GLY A 159 13.58 -16.79 10.23
C GLY A 159 14.09 -16.41 8.83
N ILE A 160 14.64 -17.37 8.09
CA ILE A 160 15.07 -17.21 6.69
C ILE A 160 13.92 -16.81 5.74
N GLY A 161 12.68 -17.22 6.02
CA GLY A 161 11.49 -16.81 5.27
C GLY A 161 11.32 -17.47 3.89
N ASP A 162 12.03 -18.57 3.66
CA ASP A 162 11.95 -19.44 2.50
C ASP A 162 10.63 -20.23 2.36
N CYS A 163 9.90 -20.36 3.46
CA CYS A 163 8.55 -20.93 3.59
C CYS A 163 7.62 -20.02 4.42
N GLY A 164 6.32 -20.15 4.19
CA GLY A 164 5.29 -19.35 4.86
C GLY A 164 4.07 -19.05 3.98
N GLN A 165 3.47 -17.88 4.20
CA GLN A 165 2.34 -17.34 3.43
C GLN A 165 2.66 -15.96 2.84
N LEU A 166 2.16 -15.69 1.63
CA LEU A 166 1.98 -14.35 1.11
C LEU A 166 0.49 -14.08 0.90
N LEU A 167 -0.06 -13.12 1.63
CA LEU A 167 -1.45 -12.72 1.55
C LEU A 167 -1.56 -11.33 0.93
N ARG A 168 -2.53 -11.11 0.04
CA ARG A 168 -2.91 -9.77 -0.43
C ARG A 168 -4.37 -9.50 -0.12
N TYR A 169 -4.62 -8.32 0.43
CA TYR A 169 -5.96 -7.81 0.70
C TYR A 169 -6.23 -6.55 -0.11
N ARG A 170 -7.49 -6.35 -0.52
CA ARG A 170 -8.01 -5.09 -1.07
C ARG A 170 -8.85 -4.41 0.00
N VAL A 171 -8.60 -3.12 0.25
CA VAL A 171 -9.38 -2.34 1.22
C VAL A 171 -10.58 -1.74 0.51
N ARG A 172 -11.79 -2.23 0.83
CA ARG A 172 -13.06 -1.69 0.36
C ARG A 172 -13.90 -1.27 1.56
N HIS A 173 -14.38 -0.02 1.56
CA HIS A 173 -15.00 0.57 2.75
C HIS A 173 -14.11 0.30 3.98
N ALA A 174 -14.61 -0.33 5.03
CA ALA A 174 -13.83 -0.77 6.20
C ALA A 174 -13.64 -2.30 6.27
N GLN A 175 -13.47 -2.96 5.12
CA GLN A 175 -13.23 -4.40 4.99
C GLN A 175 -11.92 -4.67 4.25
N ALA A 176 -11.17 -5.69 4.69
CA ALA A 176 -9.99 -6.21 4.01
C ALA A 176 -10.36 -7.50 3.26
N GLU A 177 -10.73 -7.35 1.99
CA GLU A 177 -11.09 -8.43 1.07
C GLU A 177 -9.82 -9.23 0.69
N LEU A 178 -9.70 -10.50 1.07
CA LEU A 178 -8.57 -11.35 0.64
C LEU A 178 -8.67 -11.64 -0.86
N ILE A 179 -7.67 -11.22 -1.64
CA ILE A 179 -7.65 -11.32 -3.11
C ILE A 179 -6.55 -12.21 -3.69
N GLU A 180 -5.49 -12.49 -2.93
CA GLU A 180 -4.47 -13.48 -3.29
C GLU A 180 -3.99 -14.17 -2.01
N LEU A 181 -3.88 -15.50 -2.07
CA LEU A 181 -3.18 -16.31 -1.07
C LEU A 181 -2.16 -17.17 -1.81
N ARG A 182 -0.92 -17.11 -1.36
CA ARG A 182 0.14 -18.06 -1.71
C ARG A 182 0.68 -18.67 -0.43
N ALA A 183 1.05 -19.94 -0.50
CA ALA A 183 1.71 -20.63 0.60
C ALA A 183 2.81 -21.55 0.05
N LYS A 184 3.81 -21.79 0.88
CA LYS A 184 4.88 -22.75 0.63
C LYS A 184 5.26 -23.36 1.97
N ASP A 185 5.09 -24.68 2.10
CA ASP A 185 5.52 -25.41 3.28
C ASP A 185 7.05 -25.35 3.44
N CYS A 186 7.52 -25.58 4.67
CA CYS A 186 8.95 -25.72 4.92
C CYS A 186 9.46 -27.09 4.46
N ALA A 187 10.72 -27.12 4.04
CA ALA A 187 11.47 -28.32 3.71
C ALA A 187 12.87 -28.22 4.34
N ASP A 188 13.51 -29.36 4.58
CA ASP A 188 14.80 -29.41 5.26
C ASP A 188 15.92 -28.85 4.38
N GLU A 189 15.86 -29.14 3.07
CA GLU A 189 16.69 -28.52 2.02
C GLU A 189 15.84 -27.57 1.15
N PRO A 190 15.80 -26.27 1.48
CA PRO A 190 14.93 -25.30 0.81
C PRO A 190 15.59 -24.67 -0.43
N ALA A 191 15.03 -24.91 -1.62
CA ALA A 191 15.21 -23.98 -2.72
C ALA A 191 14.58 -22.63 -2.36
N PHE A 192 15.39 -21.58 -2.17
CA PHE A 192 14.88 -20.24 -1.90
C PHE A 192 14.16 -19.68 -3.14
N THR A 193 12.91 -19.26 -2.95
CA THR A 193 12.08 -18.64 -3.99
C THR A 193 11.34 -17.46 -3.38
N GLN A 194 11.17 -16.38 -4.14
CA GLN A 194 10.52 -15.16 -3.65
C GLN A 194 9.05 -15.45 -3.28
N PRO A 195 8.47 -14.79 -2.27
CA PRO A 195 7.08 -15.03 -1.86
C PRO A 195 6.05 -14.85 -2.99
N GLU A 196 6.32 -13.89 -3.90
CA GLU A 196 5.56 -13.69 -5.14
C GLU A 196 5.58 -14.87 -6.13
N GLN A 197 6.55 -15.79 -6.02
CA GLN A 197 6.70 -16.98 -6.86
C GLN A 197 6.05 -18.24 -6.24
N TRP A 198 5.69 -18.21 -4.95
CA TRP A 198 5.12 -19.37 -4.26
C TRP A 198 3.76 -19.79 -4.86
N PRO A 199 3.39 -21.08 -4.79
CA PRO A 199 2.11 -21.58 -5.31
C PRO A 199 0.92 -20.77 -4.81
N ARG A 200 0.01 -20.41 -5.73
CA ARG A 200 -1.30 -19.86 -5.36
C ARG A 200 -2.17 -20.96 -4.79
N VAL A 201 -2.75 -20.70 -3.63
CA VAL A 201 -3.68 -21.62 -2.97
C VAL A 201 -5.08 -21.02 -3.02
N LYS A 202 -6.07 -21.82 -3.43
CA LYS A 202 -7.48 -21.45 -3.24
C LYS A 202 -7.74 -21.49 -1.73
N PRO A 203 -8.03 -20.37 -1.05
CA PRO A 203 -8.41 -20.45 0.36
C PRO A 203 -9.69 -21.29 0.47
N PRO A 204 -9.84 -22.15 1.50
CA PRO A 204 -11.11 -22.84 1.76
C PRO A 204 -12.25 -21.81 1.89
N MET A 205 -13.49 -22.21 1.67
CA MET A 205 -14.62 -21.32 1.92
C MET A 205 -14.82 -21.12 3.43
N THR A 206 -15.31 -19.95 3.84
CA THR A 206 -15.95 -19.79 5.15
C THR A 206 -17.38 -20.29 5.00
N HIS A 207 -17.70 -21.33 5.75
CA HIS A 207 -19.07 -21.66 6.13
C HIS A 207 -19.50 -20.75 7.30
#